data_AF-B8G072-F1
#
_entry.id   AF-B8G072-F1
#
_cell.length_a   1.000
_cell.length_b   1.000
_cell.length_c   1.000
_cell.angle_alpha   90.00
_cell.angle_beta   90.00
_cell.angle_gamma   90.00
#
_symmetry.space_group_name_H-M   'P 1'
#
loop_
_entity.id
_entity.type
_entity.pdbx_description
1 polymer ?
#
loop_
_entity_poly.entity_id
_entity_poly.type
_entity_poly.pdbx_seq_one_letter_code
_entity_poly.pdbx_strand_id
1 'polypeptide(L)'
;MSLNHVILGLLNREPLTGYEMKKIIQNTPFMYWSGNNNQIYKAFVELLDEGFVTKEVQHQDGSPSKNIYTITGDGQQEFKSWLLSVTDVPVFKKQVLIKLALANQLKRGDLETMLASYADRVKMQALLSERELDKCYFAEQELSGRSLFIDLIRENILSFYAGELEWVQKVKECIAGLADERNVATEAVIQKENNEVEPAMNCQVMESRGKRYLYLTSSGSLIQREQDAIDIISLCAEHGTNAVVLDGNTLSDDFVKLRTGLAGAVLQKFVNYNIKAAVAIKGGQNFPVRFQEMASEHSSGNTFRIFTNLEDAVSWLLAQRRKSK
;
A
#
# COMPACT_ATOMS: atom_id res chain seq x y z
N MET A 1 -16.60 -3.91 -4.86
CA MET A 1 -16.53 -2.68 -5.69
C MET A 1 -16.57 -3.11 -7.15
N SER A 2 -17.44 -2.51 -7.97
CA SER A 2 -17.41 -2.69 -9.41
C SER A 2 -16.44 -1.68 -10.02
N LEU A 3 -15.34 -2.17 -10.60
CA LEU A 3 -14.34 -1.32 -11.25
C LEU A 3 -14.95 -0.56 -12.45
N ASN A 4 -15.92 -1.16 -13.13
CA ASN A 4 -16.61 -0.58 -14.28
C ASN A 4 -17.34 0.71 -13.88
N HIS A 5 -18.06 0.70 -12.75
CA HIS A 5 -18.77 1.89 -12.26
C HIS A 5 -17.84 3.01 -11.78
N VAL A 6 -16.69 2.66 -11.20
CA VAL A 6 -15.65 3.65 -10.86
C VAL A 6 -15.10 4.33 -12.12
N ILE A 7 -14.82 3.54 -13.17
CA ILE A 7 -14.35 4.07 -14.46
C ILE A 7 -15.40 5.00 -15.07
N LEU A 8 -16.67 4.59 -15.12
CA LEU A 8 -17.75 5.43 -15.63
C LEU A 8 -17.88 6.73 -14.83
N GLY A 9 -17.83 6.67 -13.50
CA GLY A 9 -17.91 7.87 -12.66
C GLY A 9 -16.77 8.86 -12.88
N LEU A 10 -15.55 8.38 -13.12
CA LEU A 10 -14.40 9.22 -13.45
C LEU A 10 -14.52 9.81 -14.87
N LEU A 11 -14.91 9.01 -15.86
CA LEU A 11 -15.13 9.46 -17.23
C LEU A 11 -16.31 10.44 -17.38
N ASN A 12 -17.28 10.38 -16.46
CA ASN A 12 -18.38 11.33 -16.39
C ASN A 12 -17.94 12.73 -15.96
N ARG A 13 -16.74 12.87 -15.37
CA ARG A 13 -16.16 14.18 -15.04
C ARG A 13 -15.38 14.75 -16.22
N GLU A 14 -14.52 13.93 -16.82
CA GLU A 14 -13.71 14.30 -17.97
C GLU A 14 -13.22 13.07 -18.76
N PRO A 15 -12.90 13.20 -20.06
CA PRO A 15 -12.20 12.16 -20.80
C PRO A 15 -10.82 11.87 -20.21
N LEU A 16 -10.48 10.58 -20.06
CA LEU A 16 -9.22 10.16 -19.43
C LEU A 16 -8.52 9.09 -20.27
N THR A 17 -7.19 9.09 -20.20
CA THR A 17 -6.40 7.94 -20.65
C THR A 17 -6.43 6.81 -19.63
N GLY A 18 -6.13 5.58 -20.08
CA GLY A 18 -6.00 4.44 -19.16
C GLY A 18 -4.90 4.64 -18.10
N TYR A 19 -3.87 5.43 -18.41
CA TYR A 19 -2.81 5.77 -17.46
C TYR A 19 -3.29 6.74 -16.38
N GLU A 20 -4.04 7.78 -16.75
CA GLU A 20 -4.62 8.73 -15.80
C GLU A 20 -5.66 8.04 -14.90
N MET A 21 -6.54 7.22 -15.49
CA MET A 21 -7.50 6.38 -14.75
C MET A 21 -6.81 5.56 -13.66
N LYS A 22 -5.73 4.85 -14.04
CA LYS A 22 -4.92 4.08 -13.10
C LYS A 22 -4.35 4.97 -11.99
N LYS A 23 -3.74 6.10 -12.36
CA LYS A 23 -3.11 7.01 -11.40
C LYS A 23 -4.13 7.58 -10.41
N ILE A 24 -5.35 7.90 -10.85
CA ILE A 24 -6.42 8.41 -10.00
C ILE A 24 -6.86 7.33 -8.99
N ILE A 25 -7.17 6.13 -9.47
CA ILE A 25 -7.60 5.01 -8.62
C ILE A 25 -6.51 4.67 -7.59
N GLN A 26 -5.25 4.59 -8.02
CA GLN A 26 -4.11 4.27 -7.14
C GLN A 26 -3.89 5.29 -6.02
N ASN A 27 -4.21 6.56 -6.26
CA ASN A 27 -3.96 7.64 -5.30
C ASN A 27 -5.24 8.06 -4.55
N THR A 28 -6.30 7.25 -4.62
CA THR A 28 -7.57 7.52 -3.91
C THR A 28 -7.77 6.47 -2.81
N PRO A 29 -7.64 6.83 -1.51
CA PRO A 29 -7.52 5.86 -0.42
C PRO A 29 -8.77 5.01 -0.17
N PHE A 30 -9.95 5.47 -0.61
CA PHE A 30 -11.22 4.75 -0.49
C PHE A 30 -11.57 3.89 -1.72
N MET A 31 -10.73 3.90 -2.77
CA MET A 31 -10.91 3.04 -3.94
C MET A 31 -10.05 1.77 -3.79
N TYR A 32 -10.71 0.63 -3.59
CA TYR A 32 -10.02 -0.65 -3.46
C TYR A 32 -9.67 -1.22 -4.84
N TRP A 33 -8.37 -1.27 -5.14
CA TRP A 33 -7.85 -1.88 -6.35
C TRP A 33 -6.63 -2.74 -6.04
N SER A 34 -6.56 -3.92 -6.66
CA SER A 34 -5.55 -4.94 -6.35
C SER A 34 -4.12 -4.60 -6.81
N GLY A 35 -3.89 -3.44 -7.43
CA GLY A 35 -2.62 -3.14 -8.09
C GLY A 35 -2.50 -3.69 -9.51
N ASN A 36 -3.38 -4.60 -9.93
CA ASN A 36 -3.25 -5.31 -11.20
C ASN A 36 -3.73 -4.46 -12.38
N ASN A 37 -2.77 -3.92 -13.15
CA ASN A 37 -3.02 -3.10 -14.35
C ASN A 37 -3.98 -3.75 -15.34
N ASN A 38 -3.96 -5.07 -15.48
CA ASN A 38 -4.80 -5.77 -16.44
C ASN A 38 -6.30 -5.65 -16.10
N GLN A 39 -6.66 -5.41 -14.84
CA GLN A 39 -8.05 -5.24 -14.46
C GLN A 39 -8.67 -3.98 -15.05
N ILE A 40 -7.93 -2.86 -15.08
CA ILE A 40 -8.40 -1.60 -15.65
C ILE A 40 -8.58 -1.74 -17.17
N TYR A 41 -7.60 -2.32 -17.86
CA TYR A 41 -7.71 -2.54 -19.30
C TYR A 41 -8.81 -3.55 -19.67
N LYS A 42 -9.01 -4.60 -18.86
CA LYS A 42 -10.12 -5.54 -19.05
C LYS A 42 -11.48 -4.84 -18.88
N ALA A 43 -11.61 -4.00 -17.84
CA ALA A 43 -12.81 -3.21 -17.61
C ALA A 43 -13.09 -2.24 -18.78
N PHE A 44 -12.06 -1.60 -19.35
CA PHE A 44 -12.24 -0.79 -20.55
C PHE A 44 -12.72 -1.59 -21.76
N VAL A 45 -12.24 -2.83 -21.95
CA VAL A 45 -12.73 -3.71 -23.02
C VAL A 45 -14.21 -4.01 -22.82
N GLU A 46 -14.61 -4.41 -21.61
CA GLU A 46 -16.02 -4.69 -21.28
C GLU A 46 -16.91 -3.46 -21.53
N LEU A 47 -16.51 -2.28 -21.04
CA LEU A 47 -17.26 -1.04 -21.22
C LEU A 47 -17.35 -0.57 -22.67
N LEU A 48 -16.36 -0.89 -23.51
CA LEU A 48 -16.39 -0.65 -24.95
C LEU A 48 -17.35 -1.61 -25.64
N ASP A 49 -17.29 -2.90 -25.30
CA ASP A 49 -18.17 -3.94 -25.86
C ASP A 49 -19.64 -3.68 -25.50
N GLU A 50 -19.91 -3.15 -24.31
CA GLU A 50 -21.24 -2.74 -23.84
C GLU A 50 -21.70 -1.38 -24.41
N GLY A 51 -20.83 -0.64 -25.12
CA GLY A 51 -21.17 0.67 -25.70
C GLY A 51 -21.27 1.82 -24.68
N PHE A 52 -20.84 1.61 -23.44
CA PHE A 52 -20.87 2.62 -22.37
C PHE A 52 -19.73 3.64 -22.46
N VAL A 53 -18.67 3.31 -23.21
CA VAL A 53 -17.49 4.16 -23.40
C VAL A 53 -17.08 4.14 -24.86
N THR A 54 -16.54 5.25 -25.37
CA THR A 54 -15.84 5.32 -26.65
C THR A 54 -14.34 5.50 -26.46
N LYS A 55 -13.56 5.16 -27.48
CA LYS A 55 -12.10 5.26 -27.47
C LYS A 55 -11.62 6.01 -28.71
N GLU A 56 -10.85 7.07 -28.48
CA GLU A 56 -10.17 7.83 -29.54
C GLU A 56 -8.65 7.68 -29.42
N VAL A 57 -7.99 7.44 -30.55
CA VAL A 57 -6.52 7.30 -30.61
C VAL A 57 -5.92 8.64 -31.02
N GLN A 58 -5.38 9.37 -30.05
CA GLN A 58 -4.60 10.57 -30.33
C GLN A 58 -3.16 10.21 -30.69
N HIS A 59 -2.77 10.53 -31.92
CA HIS A 59 -1.41 10.38 -32.41
C HIS A 59 -0.62 11.63 -32.01
N GLN A 60 0.55 11.44 -31.42
CA GLN A 60 1.45 12.53 -31.02
C GLN A 60 2.73 12.42 -31.83
N ASP A 61 3.19 13.53 -32.43
CA ASP A 61 4.47 13.54 -33.15
C ASP A 61 5.62 13.26 -32.17
N GLY A 62 6.29 12.13 -32.35
CA GLY A 62 7.44 11.72 -31.54
C GLY A 62 7.13 11.09 -30.18
N SER A 63 5.85 10.82 -29.85
CA SER A 63 5.46 10.12 -28.61
C SER A 63 4.48 8.97 -28.88
N PRO A 64 4.37 7.96 -27.99
CA PRO A 64 3.41 6.87 -28.16
C PRO A 64 1.98 7.39 -28.27
N SER A 65 1.18 6.79 -29.15
CA SER A 65 -0.24 7.09 -29.30
C SER A 65 -0.98 6.94 -27.96
N LYS A 66 -1.85 7.91 -27.62
CA LYS A 66 -2.66 7.87 -26.41
C LYS A 66 -4.10 7.47 -26.74
N ASN A 67 -4.61 6.50 -26.00
CA ASN A 67 -6.01 6.12 -26.05
C ASN A 67 -6.77 6.95 -25.02
N ILE A 68 -7.63 7.85 -25.48
CA ILE A 68 -8.53 8.64 -24.64
C ILE A 68 -9.88 7.95 -24.65
N TYR A 69 -10.43 7.75 -23.45
CA TYR A 69 -11.73 7.15 -23.24
C TYR A 69 -12.73 8.23 -22.84
N THR A 70 -13.96 8.13 -23.35
CA THR A 70 -15.04 9.08 -23.09
C THR A 70 -16.33 8.32 -22.81
N ILE A 71 -17.09 8.73 -21.79
CA ILE A 71 -18.38 8.10 -21.47
C ILE A 71 -19.43 8.40 -22.55
N THR A 72 -20.29 7.43 -22.88
CA THR A 72 -21.44 7.63 -23.78
C THR A 72 -22.71 8.01 -23.01
N GLY A 73 -23.79 8.35 -23.73
CA GLY A 73 -25.10 8.58 -23.11
C GLY A 73 -25.64 7.36 -22.36
N ASP A 74 -25.41 6.16 -22.87
CA ASP A 74 -25.80 4.91 -22.22
C ASP A 74 -24.93 4.64 -20.99
N GLY A 75 -23.62 4.93 -21.07
CA GLY A 75 -22.71 4.85 -19.93
C GLY A 75 -23.09 5.81 -18.80
N GLN A 76 -23.56 7.02 -19.13
CA GLN A 76 -24.07 7.97 -18.13
C GLN A 76 -25.34 7.46 -17.44
N GLN A 77 -26.23 6.81 -18.20
CA GLN A 77 -27.43 6.19 -17.64
C GLN A 77 -27.08 5.02 -16.71
N GLU A 78 -26.15 4.16 -17.10
CA GLU A 78 -25.66 3.06 -16.27
C GLU A 78 -24.99 3.58 -14.99
N PHE A 79 -24.13 4.59 -15.10
CA PHE A 79 -23.52 5.23 -13.94
C PHE A 79 -24.57 5.81 -12.97
N LYS A 80 -25.58 6.50 -13.50
CA LYS A 80 -26.68 7.04 -12.70
C LYS A 80 -27.52 5.94 -12.07
N SER A 81 -27.80 4.86 -12.79
CA SER A 81 -28.50 3.68 -12.28
C SER A 81 -27.77 3.09 -11.08
N TRP A 82 -26.44 2.95 -11.19
CA TRP A 82 -25.60 2.47 -10.11
C TRP A 82 -25.62 3.38 -8.88
N LEU A 83 -25.54 4.71 -9.05
CA LEU A 83 -25.65 5.66 -7.94
C LEU A 83 -26.99 5.58 -7.18
N LEU A 84 -28.05 5.12 -7.84
CA LEU A 84 -29.39 4.94 -7.25
C LEU A 84 -29.62 3.51 -6.73
N SER A 85 -28.70 2.60 -6.99
CA SER A 85 -28.80 1.21 -6.56
C SER A 85 -28.52 1.08 -5.06
N VAL A 86 -28.95 -0.05 -4.48
CA VAL A 86 -28.71 -0.36 -3.07
C VAL A 86 -27.19 -0.44 -2.84
N THR A 87 -26.72 0.25 -1.79
CA THR A 87 -25.33 0.17 -1.36
C THR A 87 -25.16 -0.94 -0.32
N ASP A 88 -24.20 -1.85 -0.57
CA ASP A 88 -23.87 -2.94 0.35
C ASP A 88 -23.31 -2.43 1.68
N VAL A 89 -23.42 -3.25 2.72
CA VAL A 89 -22.76 -3.00 4.01
C VAL A 89 -21.23 -3.06 3.87
N PRO A 90 -20.47 -2.29 4.69
CA PRO A 90 -19.01 -2.36 4.67
C PRO A 90 -18.49 -3.77 5.02
N VAL A 91 -17.43 -4.21 4.34
CA VAL A 91 -16.78 -5.50 4.61
C VAL A 91 -15.64 -5.31 5.62
N PHE A 92 -15.80 -5.84 6.83
CA PHE A 92 -14.78 -5.75 7.89
C PHE A 92 -13.91 -7.01 7.96
N LYS A 93 -12.59 -6.86 7.81
CA LYS A 93 -11.60 -7.94 7.99
C LYS A 93 -10.52 -7.49 8.98
N LYS A 94 -10.74 -7.74 10.27
CA LYS A 94 -9.86 -7.29 11.36
C LYS A 94 -9.09 -8.46 11.98
N GLN A 95 -7.81 -8.60 11.61
CA GLN A 95 -6.95 -9.67 12.14
C GLN A 95 -6.79 -9.60 13.67
N VAL A 96 -6.82 -8.39 14.26
CA VAL A 96 -6.71 -8.21 15.72
C VAL A 96 -7.82 -8.94 16.49
N LEU A 97 -9.04 -9.00 15.94
CA LEU A 97 -10.16 -9.69 16.59
C LEU A 97 -9.93 -11.22 16.62
N ILE A 98 -9.37 -11.76 15.54
CA ILE A 98 -8.99 -13.17 15.46
C ILE A 98 -7.85 -13.45 16.45
N LYS A 99 -6.83 -12.58 16.51
CA LYS A 99 -5.72 -12.71 17.48
C LYS A 99 -6.23 -12.67 18.92
N LEU A 100 -7.14 -11.75 19.25
CA LEU A 100 -7.75 -11.69 20.59
C LEU A 100 -8.55 -12.94 20.94
N ALA A 101 -9.32 -13.49 20.00
CA ALA A 101 -10.05 -14.74 20.21
C ALA A 101 -9.13 -15.92 20.53
N LEU A 102 -7.87 -15.87 20.08
CA LEU A 102 -6.85 -16.91 20.25
C LEU A 102 -5.76 -16.51 21.27
N ALA A 103 -5.91 -15.39 21.97
CA ALA A 103 -4.89 -14.84 22.87
C ALA A 103 -4.87 -15.51 24.25
N ASN A 104 -5.67 -16.54 24.48
CA ASN A 104 -5.75 -17.26 25.76
C ASN A 104 -4.39 -17.87 26.19
N GLN A 105 -3.52 -18.16 25.23
CA GLN A 105 -2.17 -18.69 25.45
C GLN A 105 -1.11 -17.62 25.81
N LEU A 106 -1.42 -16.33 25.67
CA LEU A 106 -0.46 -15.25 25.88
C LEU A 106 -0.48 -14.75 27.33
N LYS A 107 0.71 -14.38 27.83
CA LYS A 107 0.82 -13.62 29.09
C LYS A 107 0.29 -12.20 28.89
N ARG A 108 -0.07 -11.53 29.99
CA ARG A 108 -0.59 -10.15 29.92
C ARG A 108 0.42 -9.22 29.23
N GLY A 109 1.70 -9.28 29.59
CA GLY A 109 2.74 -8.45 28.96
C GLY A 109 2.86 -8.66 27.44
N ASP A 110 2.73 -9.90 26.96
CA ASP A 110 2.75 -10.20 25.52
C ASP A 110 1.51 -9.63 24.81
N LEU A 111 0.35 -9.73 25.45
CA LEU A 111 -0.90 -9.17 24.94
C LEU A 111 -0.89 -7.64 24.90
N GLU A 112 -0.34 -7.00 25.94
CA GLU A 112 -0.15 -5.54 25.99
C GLU A 112 0.79 -5.06 24.87
N THR A 113 1.89 -5.78 24.65
CA THR A 113 2.85 -5.50 23.56
C THR A 113 2.19 -5.65 22.19
N MET A 114 1.42 -6.72 21.98
CA MET A 114 0.66 -6.93 20.74
C MET A 114 -0.34 -5.78 20.48
N LEU A 115 -1.09 -5.37 21.50
CA LEU A 115 -2.07 -4.27 21.40
C LEU A 115 -1.40 -2.92 21.20
N ALA A 116 -0.23 -2.67 21.79
CA ALA A 116 0.56 -1.47 21.55
C ALA A 116 1.01 -1.40 20.09
N SER A 117 1.63 -2.46 19.57
CA SER A 117 2.04 -2.53 18.16
C SER A 117 0.86 -2.36 17.21
N TYR A 118 -0.29 -2.97 17.53
CA TYR A 118 -1.51 -2.78 16.76
C TYR A 118 -1.99 -1.31 16.77
N ALA A 119 -2.04 -0.66 17.94
CA ALA A 119 -2.43 0.73 18.05
C ALA A 119 -1.53 1.66 17.21
N ASP A 120 -0.22 1.42 17.23
CA ASP A 120 0.71 2.25 16.45
C ASP A 120 0.52 2.06 14.93
N ARG A 121 0.25 0.83 14.48
CA ARG A 121 -0.14 0.56 13.09
C ARG A 121 -1.43 1.28 12.69
N VAL A 122 -2.43 1.31 13.57
CA VAL A 122 -3.70 2.02 13.34
C VAL A 122 -3.46 3.54 13.26
N LYS A 123 -2.67 4.12 14.17
CA LYS A 123 -2.31 5.55 14.13
C LYS A 123 -1.59 5.91 12.84
N MET A 124 -0.60 5.10 12.45
CA MET A 124 0.13 5.31 11.21
C MET A 124 -0.81 5.25 10.02
N GLN A 125 -1.67 4.24 9.94
CA GLN A 125 -2.62 4.12 8.85
C GLN A 125 -3.61 5.30 8.77
N ALA A 126 -4.03 5.85 9.92
CA ALA A 126 -4.86 7.06 9.97
C ALA A 126 -4.14 8.27 9.36
N LEU A 127 -2.88 8.52 9.77
CA LEU A 127 -2.06 9.61 9.23
C LEU A 127 -1.78 9.46 7.73
N LEU A 128 -1.54 8.23 7.26
CA LEU A 128 -1.35 7.94 5.84
C LEU A 128 -2.63 8.22 5.05
N SER A 129 -3.78 7.74 5.56
CA SER A 129 -5.08 7.95 4.92
C SER A 129 -5.43 9.44 4.82
N GLU A 130 -5.15 10.22 5.86
CA GLU A 130 -5.36 11.67 5.86
C GLU A 130 -4.53 12.38 4.79
N ARG A 131 -3.24 12.04 4.67
CA ARG A 131 -2.35 12.60 3.65
C ARG A 131 -2.73 12.19 2.23
N GLU A 132 -3.22 10.96 2.05
CA GLU A 132 -3.71 10.47 0.77
C GLU A 132 -5.00 11.19 0.37
N LEU A 133 -5.91 11.47 1.32
CA LEU A 133 -7.11 12.26 1.06
C LEU A 133 -6.79 13.70 0.63
N ASP A 134 -5.79 14.34 1.23
CA ASP A 134 -5.39 15.72 0.87
C ASP A 134 -4.87 15.85 -0.56
N LYS A 135 -4.36 14.77 -1.13
CA LYS A 135 -3.73 14.75 -2.46
C LYS A 135 -4.53 13.97 -3.50
N CYS A 136 -5.68 13.42 -3.11
CA CYS A 136 -6.47 12.62 -4.04
C CYS A 136 -7.12 13.52 -5.09
N TYR A 137 -7.44 12.92 -6.24
CA TYR A 137 -8.03 13.60 -7.40
C TYR A 137 -9.28 14.45 -7.05
N PHE A 138 -10.04 14.02 -6.05
CA PHE A 138 -11.28 14.67 -5.64
C PHE A 138 -11.08 15.87 -4.70
N ALA A 139 -9.90 16.04 -4.10
CA ALA A 139 -9.62 17.14 -3.17
C ALA A 139 -9.46 18.50 -3.87
N GLU A 140 -9.05 18.50 -5.15
CA GLU A 140 -8.64 19.72 -5.87
C GLU A 140 -9.77 20.38 -6.70
N GLN A 141 -10.98 19.79 -6.76
CA GLN A 141 -11.95 20.08 -7.82
C GLN A 141 -13.20 20.92 -7.43
N GLU A 142 -13.14 21.80 -6.41
CA GLU A 142 -14.19 22.81 -6.20
C GLU A 142 -13.66 24.24 -6.21
N LEU A 143 -14.31 25.10 -7.01
CA LEU A 143 -14.01 26.54 -7.21
C LEU A 143 -14.00 27.37 -5.91
N SER A 144 -14.50 26.84 -4.79
CA SER A 144 -14.61 27.50 -3.48
C SER A 144 -13.71 26.90 -2.39
N GLY A 145 -12.88 25.90 -2.71
CA GLY A 145 -11.78 25.47 -1.84
C GLY A 145 -12.07 24.35 -0.83
N ARG A 146 -13.28 23.79 -0.75
CA ARG A 146 -13.57 22.53 -0.02
C ARG A 146 -14.78 21.81 -0.62
N SER A 147 -14.62 20.54 -1.00
CA SER A 147 -15.74 19.71 -1.43
C SER A 147 -16.44 19.06 -0.23
N LEU A 148 -17.72 19.38 -0.02
CA LEU A 148 -18.55 18.83 1.06
C LEU A 148 -18.46 17.30 1.14
N PHE A 149 -18.51 16.62 0.01
CA PHE A 149 -18.46 15.16 -0.04
C PHE A 149 -17.11 14.61 0.42
N ILE A 150 -16.01 15.31 0.13
CA ILE A 150 -14.67 14.89 0.58
C ILE A 150 -14.49 15.12 2.07
N ASP A 151 -15.06 16.19 2.63
CA ASP A 151 -15.05 16.41 4.07
C ASP A 151 -15.83 15.30 4.81
N LEU A 152 -16.98 14.87 4.28
CA LEU A 152 -17.75 13.75 4.84
C LEU A 152 -17.04 12.39 4.70
N ILE A 153 -16.38 12.14 3.56
CA ILE A 153 -15.56 10.93 3.37
C ILE A 153 -14.40 10.91 4.37
N ARG A 154 -13.73 12.06 4.55
CA ARG A 154 -12.65 12.22 5.51
C ARG A 154 -13.12 11.97 6.93
N GLU A 155 -14.24 12.57 7.33
CA GLU A 155 -14.84 12.36 8.65
C GLU A 155 -15.10 10.88 8.89
N ASN A 156 -15.69 10.16 7.94
CA ASN A 156 -15.96 8.73 8.06
C ASN A 156 -14.69 7.89 8.27
N ILE A 157 -13.67 8.11 7.43
CA ILE A 157 -12.41 7.36 7.47
C ILE A 157 -11.65 7.63 8.78
N LEU A 158 -11.57 8.89 9.22
CA LEU A 158 -10.85 9.24 10.44
C LEU A 158 -11.61 8.79 11.69
N SER A 159 -12.95 8.90 11.70
CA SER A 159 -13.79 8.39 12.79
C SER A 159 -13.64 6.88 12.98
N PHE A 160 -13.47 6.12 11.89
CA PHE A 160 -13.18 4.69 11.96
C PHE A 160 -11.87 4.41 12.73
N TYR A 161 -10.78 5.09 12.39
CA TYR A 161 -9.49 4.88 13.09
C TYR A 161 -9.53 5.38 14.53
N ALA A 162 -10.19 6.51 14.79
CA ALA A 162 -10.37 7.04 16.14
C ALA A 162 -11.14 6.04 17.03
N GLY A 163 -12.25 5.49 16.52
CA GLY A 163 -13.02 4.48 17.22
C GLY A 163 -12.24 3.19 17.47
N GLU A 164 -11.38 2.78 16.53
CA GLU A 164 -10.51 1.61 16.72
C GLU A 164 -9.48 1.84 17.83
N LEU A 165 -8.86 3.03 17.88
CA LEU A 165 -7.91 3.39 18.95
C LEU A 165 -8.58 3.48 20.31
N GLU A 166 -9.79 4.04 20.37
CA GLU A 166 -10.60 4.07 21.59
C GLU A 166 -10.94 2.64 22.06
N TRP A 167 -11.32 1.76 21.14
CA TRP A 167 -11.56 0.35 21.45
C TRP A 167 -10.30 -0.35 21.97
N VAL A 168 -9.14 -0.14 21.36
CA VAL A 168 -7.87 -0.70 21.86
C VAL A 168 -7.57 -0.24 23.28
N GLN A 169 -7.84 1.04 23.60
CA GLN A 169 -7.67 1.57 24.95
C GLN A 169 -8.60 0.87 25.95
N LYS A 170 -9.88 0.69 25.60
CA LYS A 170 -10.84 -0.08 26.43
C LYS A 170 -10.37 -1.52 26.67
N VAL A 171 -9.84 -2.18 25.63
CA VAL A 171 -9.29 -3.54 25.76
C VAL A 171 -8.11 -3.56 26.74
N LYS A 172 -7.18 -2.61 26.62
CA LYS A 172 -6.03 -2.48 27.54
C LYS A 172 -6.47 -2.32 29.00
N GLU A 173 -7.49 -1.51 29.24
CA GLU A 173 -8.07 -1.33 30.59
C GLU A 173 -8.69 -2.63 31.12
N CYS A 174 -9.43 -3.37 30.28
CA CYS A 174 -10.01 -4.65 30.69
C CYS A 174 -8.95 -5.70 31.04
N ILE A 175 -7.84 -5.75 30.29
CA ILE A 175 -6.79 -6.77 30.52
C ILE A 175 -5.82 -6.39 31.64
N ALA A 176 -5.75 -5.11 32.03
CA ALA A 176 -4.91 -4.66 33.14
C ALA A 176 -5.26 -5.38 34.46
N GLY A 177 -6.54 -5.75 34.63
CA GLY A 177 -7.03 -6.54 35.76
C GLY A 177 -6.72 -8.05 35.70
N LEU A 178 -6.13 -8.56 34.61
CA LEU A 178 -5.72 -9.96 34.52
C LEU A 178 -4.40 -10.19 35.27
N ALA A 179 -4.31 -11.32 35.97
CA ALA A 179 -3.04 -11.76 36.56
C ALA A 179 -2.02 -12.08 35.46
N ASP A 180 -0.74 -11.75 35.71
CA ASP A 180 0.36 -12.06 34.78
C ASP A 180 0.62 -13.58 34.65
N GLU A 181 0.16 -14.34 35.65
CA GLU A 181 0.28 -15.79 35.69
C GLU A 181 -1.06 -16.44 35.32
N ARG A 182 -1.08 -17.17 34.21
CA ARG A 182 -2.10 -18.21 33.98
C ARG A 182 -1.41 -19.55 33.77
N ASN A 183 -1.73 -20.48 34.66
CA ASN A 183 -1.25 -21.86 34.69
C ASN A 183 -1.48 -22.55 33.35
N VAL A 184 -0.41 -22.75 32.56
CA VAL A 184 -0.43 -23.73 31.47
C VAL A 184 -0.26 -25.11 32.10
N ALA A 185 -1.31 -25.61 32.74
CA ALA A 185 -1.42 -27.01 33.09
C ALA A 185 -1.86 -27.81 31.86
N THR A 186 -1.04 -27.85 30.80
CA THR A 186 -1.06 -28.93 29.79
C THR A 186 0.27 -28.94 29.03
N GLU A 187 1.35 -29.29 29.72
CA GLU A 187 2.48 -29.96 29.06
C GLU A 187 2.01 -31.36 28.67
N ALA A 188 1.56 -31.52 27.42
CA ALA A 188 1.42 -32.83 26.80
C ALA A 188 1.74 -32.73 25.30
N VAL A 189 3.02 -32.90 25.01
CA VAL A 189 3.57 -33.64 23.86
C VAL A 189 2.77 -33.53 22.55
N ILE A 190 3.16 -32.60 21.69
CA ILE A 190 3.24 -32.88 20.24
C ILE A 190 4.67 -32.55 19.82
N GLN A 191 5.44 -33.61 19.63
CA GLN A 191 6.73 -33.60 18.99
C GLN A 191 6.59 -33.12 17.55
N LYS A 192 7.51 -32.23 17.14
CA LYS A 192 8.04 -32.04 15.78
C LYS A 192 7.05 -32.25 14.63
N GLU A 193 6.65 -31.16 13.99
CA GLU A 193 6.95 -30.90 12.57
C GLU A 193 6.41 -29.53 12.14
N ASN A 194 7.20 -28.86 11.30
CA ASN A 194 6.91 -27.66 10.51
C ASN A 194 6.92 -26.31 11.25
N ASN A 195 8.14 -25.81 11.43
CA ASN A 195 8.44 -24.38 11.48
C ASN A 195 7.98 -23.69 10.19
N GLU A 196 6.74 -23.20 10.16
CA GLU A 196 6.41 -22.01 9.38
C GLU A 196 6.54 -20.79 10.30
N VAL A 197 7.76 -20.27 10.35
CA VAL A 197 8.08 -19.01 11.01
C VAL A 197 7.43 -17.90 10.19
N GLU A 198 6.43 -17.20 10.75
CA GLU A 198 6.01 -15.91 10.20
C GLU A 198 7.26 -15.04 10.01
N PRO A 199 7.51 -14.48 8.82
CA PRO A 199 8.73 -13.72 8.57
C PRO A 199 8.68 -12.40 9.35
N ALA A 200 9.28 -12.39 10.54
CA ALA A 200 9.59 -11.15 11.22
C ALA A 200 10.56 -10.35 10.32
N MET A 201 10.18 -9.13 9.93
CA MET A 201 11.14 -8.19 9.34
C MET A 201 12.09 -7.76 10.45
N ASN A 202 13.35 -8.20 10.36
CA ASN A 202 14.42 -7.75 11.23
C ASN A 202 14.96 -6.43 10.70
N CYS A 203 14.72 -5.35 11.45
CA CYS A 203 15.19 -4.02 11.14
C CYS A 203 16.46 -3.68 11.93
N GLN A 204 17.52 -3.30 11.22
CA GLN A 204 18.74 -2.74 11.82
C GLN A 204 18.89 -1.29 11.40
N VAL A 205 18.95 -0.38 12.38
CA VAL A 205 19.26 1.03 12.12
C VAL A 205 20.76 1.16 11.94
N MET A 206 21.18 1.65 10.77
CA MET A 206 22.58 1.85 10.45
C MET A 206 22.86 3.33 10.22
N GLU A 207 24.07 3.78 10.58
CA GLU A 207 24.53 5.14 10.35
C GLU A 207 25.78 5.11 9.49
N SER A 208 25.79 5.90 8.42
CA SER A 208 26.97 6.08 7.58
C SER A 208 27.01 7.51 7.06
N ARG A 209 28.21 8.13 7.07
CA ARG A 209 28.43 9.52 6.65
C ARG A 209 27.47 10.54 7.31
N GLY A 210 27.15 10.34 8.59
CA GLY A 210 26.26 11.20 9.38
C GLY A 210 24.78 11.14 8.97
N LYS A 211 24.36 10.09 8.26
CA LYS A 211 22.98 9.84 7.85
C LYS A 211 22.54 8.44 8.26
N ARG A 212 21.33 8.34 8.81
CA ARG A 212 20.71 7.08 9.21
C ARG A 212 19.99 6.44 8.03
N TYR A 213 20.04 5.12 7.93
CA TYR A 213 19.24 4.31 7.01
C TYR A 213 18.83 3.01 7.70
N LEU A 214 17.74 2.39 7.24
CA LEU A 214 17.28 1.10 7.75
C LEU A 214 17.81 -0.01 6.86
N TYR A 215 18.38 -1.04 7.46
CA TYR A 215 18.70 -2.30 6.77
C TYR A 215 17.67 -3.35 7.18
N LEU A 216 16.82 -3.75 6.23
CA LEU A 216 15.76 -4.73 6.45
C LEU A 216 16.18 -6.09 5.92
N THR A 217 16.19 -7.06 6.82
CA THR A 217 16.37 -8.48 6.52
C THR A 217 15.16 -9.24 7.00
N SER A 218 14.86 -10.40 6.42
CA SER A 218 13.87 -11.31 6.99
C SER A 218 14.35 -12.74 6.88
N SER A 219 13.89 -13.59 7.80
CA SER A 219 14.04 -15.04 7.71
C SER A 219 13.14 -15.66 6.64
N GLY A 220 12.17 -14.91 6.10
CA GLY A 220 11.34 -15.33 4.96
C GLY A 220 11.18 -14.22 3.92
N SER A 221 10.04 -14.18 3.21
CA SER A 221 9.87 -13.24 2.09
C SER A 221 9.46 -11.82 2.54
N LEU A 222 10.24 -10.82 2.16
CA LEU A 222 9.96 -9.39 2.30
C LEU A 222 8.93 -8.91 1.26
N ILE A 223 8.01 -8.03 1.68
CA ILE A 223 7.01 -7.37 0.83
C ILE A 223 6.10 -8.39 0.13
N GLN A 224 5.29 -9.09 0.90
CA GLN A 224 4.25 -10.01 0.43
C GLN A 224 2.90 -9.29 0.23
N ARG A 225 2.68 -8.16 0.91
CA ARG A 225 1.41 -7.41 0.87
C ARG A 225 1.68 -5.91 0.89
N GLU A 226 0.68 -5.11 0.50
CA GLU A 226 0.78 -3.65 0.57
C GLU A 226 1.00 -3.13 2.00
N GLN A 227 0.51 -3.87 3.00
CA GLN A 227 0.73 -3.56 4.41
C GLN A 227 2.21 -3.56 4.78
N ASP A 228 3.03 -4.38 4.13
CA ASP A 228 4.47 -4.43 4.40
C ASP A 228 5.15 -3.10 3.99
N ALA A 229 4.64 -2.42 2.97
CA ALA A 229 5.13 -1.08 2.61
C ALA A 229 4.83 -0.05 3.70
N ILE A 230 3.62 -0.13 4.30
CA ILE A 230 3.19 0.74 5.39
C ILE A 230 4.06 0.51 6.63
N ASP A 231 4.38 -0.76 6.92
CA ASP A 231 5.26 -1.12 8.03
C ASP A 231 6.67 -0.53 7.85
N ILE A 232 7.22 -0.62 6.63
CA ILE A 232 8.51 0.00 6.27
C ILE A 232 8.46 1.53 6.43
N ILE A 233 7.39 2.17 5.96
CA ILE A 233 7.19 3.62 6.10
C ILE A 233 7.12 4.01 7.59
N SER A 234 6.48 3.19 8.42
CA SER A 234 6.35 3.42 9.86
C SER A 234 7.69 3.33 10.56
N LEU A 235 8.48 2.27 10.29
CA LEU A 235 9.85 2.14 10.80
C LEU A 235 10.74 3.31 10.39
N CYS A 236 10.61 3.78 9.15
CA CYS A 236 11.28 4.97 8.66
C CYS A 236 10.95 6.22 9.50
N ALA A 237 9.66 6.44 9.77
CA ALA A 237 9.20 7.56 10.58
C ALA A 237 9.72 7.48 12.03
N GLU A 238 9.65 6.30 12.66
CA GLU A 238 10.14 6.06 14.02
C GLU A 238 11.63 6.38 14.19
N HIS A 239 12.44 6.04 13.18
CA HIS A 239 13.88 6.26 13.20
C HIS A 239 14.32 7.57 12.52
N GLY A 240 13.37 8.40 12.09
CA GLY A 240 13.63 9.69 11.46
C GLY A 240 14.51 9.59 10.21
N THR A 241 14.27 8.57 9.38
CA THR A 241 14.96 8.38 8.09
C THR A 241 14.00 7.96 7.00
N ASN A 242 14.29 8.36 5.77
CA ASN A 242 13.55 7.92 4.59
C ASN A 242 14.36 6.96 3.73
N ALA A 243 15.54 6.51 4.19
CA ALA A 243 16.42 5.64 3.44
C ALA A 243 16.32 4.19 3.95
N VAL A 244 16.05 3.25 3.05
CA VAL A 244 15.89 1.82 3.34
C VAL A 244 16.72 0.99 2.39
N VAL A 245 17.41 0.00 2.92
CA VAL A 245 18.02 -1.09 2.18
C VAL A 245 17.24 -2.37 2.44
N LEU A 246 16.84 -3.06 1.38
CA LEU A 246 16.16 -4.34 1.42
C LEU A 246 17.14 -5.43 0.96
N ASP A 247 17.16 -6.57 1.66
CA ASP A 247 17.90 -7.74 1.18
C ASP A 247 17.18 -8.38 -0.01
N GLY A 248 17.79 -8.30 -1.19
CA GLY A 248 17.22 -8.79 -2.45
C GLY A 248 16.93 -10.29 -2.46
N ASN A 249 17.72 -11.06 -1.71
CA ASN A 249 17.57 -12.51 -1.61
C ASN A 249 16.28 -12.93 -0.89
N THR A 250 15.66 -11.99 -0.20
CA THR A 250 14.44 -12.22 0.59
C THR A 250 13.19 -11.63 -0.06
N LEU A 251 13.26 -10.99 -1.22
CA LEU A 251 12.05 -10.40 -1.83
C LEU A 251 11.01 -11.47 -2.20
N SER A 252 9.74 -11.19 -1.95
CA SER A 252 8.66 -12.11 -2.31
C SER A 252 8.52 -12.29 -3.82
N ASP A 253 8.15 -13.50 -4.22
CA ASP A 253 7.81 -13.83 -5.60
C ASP A 253 6.71 -12.93 -6.16
N ASP A 254 5.74 -12.54 -5.33
CA ASP A 254 4.63 -11.68 -5.71
C ASP A 254 5.08 -10.24 -5.97
N PHE A 255 6.08 -9.75 -5.22
CA PHE A 255 6.71 -8.46 -5.50
C PHE A 255 7.51 -8.50 -6.79
N VAL A 256 8.18 -9.61 -7.10
CA VAL A 256 8.97 -9.75 -8.33
C VAL A 256 8.06 -9.96 -9.56
N LYS A 257 6.95 -10.69 -9.42
CA LYS A 257 5.99 -10.97 -10.50
C LYS A 257 5.03 -9.81 -10.67
N LEU A 258 5.35 -8.87 -11.56
CA LEU A 258 4.55 -7.65 -11.82
C LEU A 258 3.06 -7.87 -12.14
N ARG A 259 2.65 -9.07 -12.57
CA ARG A 259 1.24 -9.40 -12.81
C ARG A 259 0.37 -9.35 -11.55
N THR A 260 0.98 -9.46 -10.36
CA THR A 260 0.27 -9.35 -9.08
C THR A 260 -0.17 -7.92 -8.77
N GLY A 261 0.50 -6.91 -9.34
CA GLY A 261 0.26 -5.51 -9.02
C GLY A 261 0.93 -5.00 -7.75
N LEU A 262 1.47 -5.89 -6.91
CA LEU A 262 2.03 -5.56 -5.60
C LEU A 262 3.22 -4.60 -5.69
N ALA A 263 4.14 -4.84 -6.62
CA ALA A 263 5.32 -3.99 -6.81
C ALA A 263 4.93 -2.53 -7.11
N GLY A 264 3.94 -2.35 -7.98
CA GLY A 264 3.46 -1.03 -8.36
C GLY A 264 2.85 -0.29 -7.17
N ALA A 265 2.00 -0.96 -6.37
CA ALA A 265 1.38 -0.36 -5.20
C ALA A 265 2.42 0.04 -4.13
N VAL A 266 3.38 -0.84 -3.84
CA VAL A 266 4.45 -0.61 -2.86
C VAL A 266 5.37 0.53 -3.31
N LEU A 267 5.84 0.51 -4.55
CA LEU A 267 6.73 1.55 -5.07
C LEU A 267 6.03 2.90 -5.15
N GLN A 268 4.74 2.92 -5.49
CA GLN A 268 3.96 4.16 -5.47
C GLN A 268 3.87 4.74 -4.06
N LYS A 269 3.66 3.92 -3.03
CA LYS A 269 3.70 4.39 -1.64
C LYS A 269 5.09 4.94 -1.30
N PHE A 270 6.17 4.27 -1.70
CA PHE A 270 7.52 4.80 -1.48
C PHE A 270 7.74 6.16 -2.16
N VAL A 271 7.23 6.36 -3.38
CA VAL A 271 7.22 7.69 -4.03
C VAL A 271 6.41 8.70 -3.20
N ASN A 272 5.18 8.36 -2.83
CA ASN A 272 4.25 9.26 -2.13
C ASN A 272 4.78 9.72 -0.75
N TYR A 273 5.51 8.84 -0.07
CA TYR A 273 6.11 9.09 1.24
C TYR A 273 7.60 9.46 1.17
N ASN A 274 8.13 9.68 -0.04
CA ASN A 274 9.53 10.03 -0.27
C ASN A 274 10.52 9.05 0.41
N ILE A 275 10.17 7.76 0.40
CA ILE A 275 11.05 6.67 0.83
C ILE A 275 11.97 6.31 -0.32
N LYS A 276 13.26 6.28 -0.04
CA LYS A 276 14.31 5.83 -0.95
C LYS A 276 14.70 4.41 -0.57
N ALA A 277 14.39 3.46 -1.44
CA ALA A 277 14.64 2.04 -1.22
C ALA A 277 15.74 1.53 -2.15
N ALA A 278 16.77 0.87 -1.60
CA ALA A 278 17.76 0.15 -2.39
C ALA A 278 17.65 -1.35 -2.11
N VAL A 279 17.74 -2.17 -3.15
CA VAL A 279 17.79 -3.62 -3.01
C VAL A 279 19.23 -4.06 -3.19
N ALA A 280 19.80 -4.74 -2.20
CA ALA A 280 21.14 -5.31 -2.27
C ALA A 280 21.05 -6.83 -2.44
N ILE A 281 21.55 -7.37 -3.56
CA ILE A 281 21.56 -8.81 -3.83
C ILE A 281 22.91 -9.39 -3.39
N LYS A 282 22.91 -10.36 -2.48
CA LYS A 282 24.12 -11.12 -2.14
C LYS A 282 24.17 -12.38 -3.00
N GLY A 283 24.76 -12.25 -4.19
CA GLY A 283 25.11 -13.36 -5.08
C GLY A 283 24.06 -13.68 -6.15
N GLY A 284 24.43 -13.48 -7.42
CA GLY A 284 23.92 -14.15 -8.63
C GLY A 284 22.41 -14.15 -8.94
N GLN A 285 21.54 -13.69 -8.04
CA GLN A 285 20.09 -13.74 -8.21
C GLN A 285 19.69 -12.84 -9.37
N ASN A 286 19.04 -13.42 -10.37
CA ASN A 286 18.68 -12.70 -11.58
C ASN A 286 17.17 -12.46 -11.59
N PHE A 287 16.76 -11.20 -11.44
CA PHE A 287 15.35 -10.84 -11.51
C PHE A 287 14.82 -10.95 -12.95
N PRO A 288 13.51 -11.25 -13.16
CA PRO A 288 12.91 -11.23 -14.48
C PRO A 288 13.11 -9.89 -15.19
N VAL A 289 13.34 -9.92 -16.51
CA VAL A 289 13.61 -8.74 -17.34
C VAL A 289 12.59 -7.62 -17.10
N ARG A 290 11.29 -7.94 -17.07
CA ARG A 290 10.23 -6.96 -16.81
C ARG A 290 10.34 -6.27 -15.45
N PHE A 291 10.79 -6.98 -14.42
CA PHE A 291 11.02 -6.40 -13.09
C PHE A 291 12.23 -5.46 -13.10
N GLN A 292 13.28 -5.80 -13.86
CA GLN A 292 14.44 -4.93 -14.05
C GLN A 292 14.10 -3.66 -14.86
N GLU A 293 13.23 -3.76 -15.87
CA GLU A 293 12.69 -2.62 -16.62
C GLU A 293 11.91 -1.68 -15.69
N MET A 294 10.97 -2.21 -14.90
CA MET A 294 10.23 -1.43 -13.90
C MET A 294 11.18 -0.77 -12.88
N ALA A 295 12.16 -1.51 -12.35
CA ALA A 295 13.15 -0.96 -11.43
C ALA A 295 13.97 0.17 -12.08
N SER A 296 14.26 0.08 -13.37
CA SER A 296 14.97 1.11 -14.13
C SER A 296 14.13 2.37 -14.33
N GLU A 297 12.82 2.25 -14.57
CA GLU A 297 11.88 3.39 -14.62
C GLU A 297 11.86 4.15 -13.29
N HIS A 298 11.73 3.44 -12.17
CA HIS A 298 11.73 4.05 -10.83
C HIS A 298 13.12 4.54 -10.37
N SER A 299 14.20 4.06 -11.00
CA SER A 299 15.56 4.58 -10.76
C SER A 299 15.73 6.01 -11.26
N SER A 300 15.02 6.38 -12.33
CA SER A 300 14.98 7.76 -12.87
C SER A 300 14.27 8.72 -11.92
N GLY A 301 13.27 8.22 -11.19
CA GLY A 301 12.62 8.93 -10.08
C GLY A 301 13.45 8.98 -8.79
N ASN A 302 14.62 8.31 -8.75
CA ASN A 302 15.49 8.19 -7.59
C ASN A 302 14.81 7.58 -6.34
N THR A 303 13.78 6.75 -6.54
CA THR A 303 12.99 6.13 -5.46
C THR A 303 13.43 4.70 -5.18
N PHE A 304 13.69 3.90 -6.22
CA PHE A 304 14.01 2.49 -6.08
C PHE A 304 15.14 2.08 -7.02
N ARG A 305 16.12 1.31 -6.53
CA ARG A 305 17.22 0.79 -7.35
C ARG A 305 17.81 -0.50 -6.80
N ILE A 306 18.25 -1.38 -7.70
CA ILE A 306 18.85 -2.68 -7.39
C ILE A 306 20.37 -2.61 -7.55
N PHE A 307 21.10 -3.23 -6.64
CA PHE A 307 22.56 -3.26 -6.58
C PHE A 307 23.08 -4.68 -6.33
N THR A 308 24.29 -4.95 -6.83
CA THR A 308 25.00 -6.23 -6.67
C THR A 308 25.84 -6.30 -5.40
N ASN A 309 25.99 -5.19 -4.68
CA ASN A 309 26.68 -5.12 -3.40
C ASN A 309 25.99 -4.10 -2.48
N LEU A 310 26.27 -4.23 -1.17
CA LEU A 310 25.69 -3.36 -0.15
C LEU A 310 26.29 -1.95 -0.17
N GLU A 311 27.58 -1.83 -0.50
CA GLU A 311 28.31 -0.55 -0.45
C GLU A 311 27.81 0.46 -1.49
N ASP A 312 27.52 0.01 -2.72
CA ASP A 312 26.97 0.84 -3.78
C ASP A 312 25.51 1.22 -3.47
N ALA A 313 24.74 0.29 -2.88
CA ALA A 313 23.38 0.55 -2.44
C ALA A 313 23.33 1.69 -1.40
N VAL A 314 24.16 1.59 -0.36
CA VAL A 314 24.27 2.62 0.69
C VAL A 314 24.82 3.93 0.11
N SER A 315 25.83 3.87 -0.76
CA SER A 315 26.40 5.07 -1.40
C SER A 315 25.36 5.81 -2.23
N TRP A 316 24.54 5.10 -3.01
CA TRP A 316 23.45 5.71 -3.78
C TRP A 316 22.33 6.24 -2.89
N LEU A 317 21.94 5.51 -1.85
CA LEU A 317 20.91 5.96 -0.90
C LEU A 317 21.29 7.30 -0.27
N LEU A 318 22.54 7.43 0.16
CA LEU A 318 23.04 8.58 0.91
C LEU A 318 23.55 9.72 0.03
N ALA A 319 23.72 9.49 -1.28
CA ALA A 319 24.11 10.51 -2.26
C ALA A 319 23.13 11.69 -2.25
N GLN A 320 23.66 12.91 -2.15
CA GLN A 320 22.85 14.13 -2.22
C GLN A 320 22.31 14.33 -3.65
N ARG A 321 21.07 14.84 -3.76
CA ARG A 321 20.52 15.34 -5.04
C ARG A 321 21.53 16.33 -5.64
N ARG A 322 22.11 16.02 -6.79
CA ARG A 322 22.55 17.09 -7.70
C ARG A 322 21.27 17.84 -8.08
N LYS A 323 21.11 19.07 -7.59
CA LYS A 323 20.13 20.00 -8.16
C LYS A 323 20.47 20.10 -9.65
N SER A 324 19.63 19.54 -10.52
CA SER A 324 19.67 19.94 -11.91
C SER A 324 19.22 21.39 -11.95
N LYS A 325 20.07 22.24 -12.52
CA LYS A 325 19.63 23.50 -13.12
C LYS A 325 18.56 23.22 -14.17
#